data_AF-A0A453IVU4-F1
#
_entry.id   AF-A0A453IVU4-F1
#
_cell.length_a   1.000
_cell.length_b   1.000
_cell.length_c   1.000
_cell.angle_alpha   90.00
_cell.angle_beta   90.00
_cell.angle_gamma   90.00
#
_symmetry.space_group_name_H-M   'P 1'
#
loop_
_entity.id
_entity.type
_entity.pdbx_description
1 polymer ?
#
loop_
_entity_poly.entity_id
_entity_poly.type
_entity_poly.pdbx_seq_one_letter_code
_entity_poly.pdbx_strand_id
1 'polypeptide(L)'
;MLKIRSAKCPWASVGAAGALVMLVTAVHVFMVPILPSSLDFSGARRTVDHRPRNVLPGAGVVDSRLRGRFPADSYEAVTFRAAPWKAEIGRWLAGCHAESSAVNITEAIGTKRCQKDCSGNGVCNYDLGECRCFHGYAGKGCERVLKLECNLPSSPEWPVGPWIVSICPAQCDTTRTMCFCGPGTKYPDRPVAEACGFKTIVPAKPDDPKLTDWTTPDPDVFTTNSSKLGWCNVDPEDAYSSKVKFKEECHCKYDGLWGQFCETHVECICINQCSGHGHCRGGFCQCDSGYFGIDCSIPSAYSVAYEWPSWLQAPVNLPDLKNLSNIPINVNAVVEKKRPLIYVYDLPAEFDSHLLEGRHYKLECVNRIYDEKNRTIWTRQLYGAQMALYESILASPHRTLNGDEADYFYVPVLDSCLITRSDDAPHLQMPEDLRLRSYHTLEYYRKAYDHIAQRYPYWNRTSGRDHIWFFSWDEGACYAPKEIWNSMMLVHWGNTNTKHEKSTTAYWADNWDDIPLDRRGNHPCFDPRKDLVLPAWKEPNPGAIWLKLWARYASMPELRDVPFNYLNV
;
A
#
# COMPACT_ATOMS: atom_id res chain seq x y z
N MET A 1 62.02 14.01 31.55
CA MET A 1 63.05 14.67 30.73
C MET A 1 63.30 13.84 29.48
N LEU A 2 62.86 14.30 28.31
CA LEU A 2 63.58 14.22 27.03
C LEU A 2 62.75 14.92 25.97
N LYS A 3 63.39 15.87 25.29
CA LYS A 3 62.82 16.83 24.36
C LYS A 3 63.44 16.59 22.97
N ILE A 4 62.58 16.68 21.95
CA ILE A 4 62.80 17.15 20.57
C ILE A 4 63.52 16.18 19.61
N ARG A 5 62.88 15.85 18.47
CA ARG A 5 63.21 16.45 17.15
C ARG A 5 62.13 16.25 16.08
N SER A 6 61.70 17.39 15.54
CA SER A 6 60.96 17.56 14.30
C SER A 6 61.89 17.25 13.12
N ALA A 7 61.39 16.51 12.13
CA ALA A 7 61.97 16.41 10.80
C ALA A 7 60.91 16.79 9.76
N LYS A 8 61.21 17.87 9.02
CA LYS A 8 60.49 18.28 7.80
C LYS A 8 60.86 17.31 6.68
N CYS A 9 59.86 16.86 5.91
CA CYS A 9 60.07 16.15 4.64
C CYS A 9 59.56 17.03 3.47
N PRO A 10 60.21 17.02 2.29
CA PRO A 10 60.12 18.09 1.29
C PRO A 10 58.94 17.95 0.31
N TRP A 11 58.42 19.10 -0.11
CA TRP A 11 57.32 19.33 -1.07
C TRP A 11 57.67 18.99 -2.54
N ALA A 12 58.30 17.85 -2.80
CA ALA A 12 58.61 17.42 -4.17
C ALA A 12 57.98 16.07 -4.57
N SER A 13 57.43 15.30 -3.64
CA SER A 13 56.89 13.96 -3.90
C SER A 13 55.35 13.88 -3.98
N VAL A 14 54.64 14.98 -3.75
CA VAL A 14 53.16 15.02 -3.78
C VAL A 14 52.62 15.34 -5.18
N GLY A 15 53.42 15.98 -6.04
CA GLY A 15 53.02 16.36 -7.40
C GLY A 15 52.88 15.18 -8.37
N ALA A 16 53.64 14.10 -8.19
CA ALA A 16 53.63 12.96 -9.12
C ALA A 16 52.47 11.99 -8.87
N ALA A 17 52.02 11.83 -7.61
CA ALA A 17 50.89 10.96 -7.28
C ALA A 17 49.53 11.60 -7.64
N GLY A 18 49.42 12.93 -7.54
CA GLY A 18 48.21 13.67 -7.94
C GLY A 18 47.97 13.68 -9.45
N ALA A 19 49.03 13.69 -10.25
CA ALA A 19 48.92 13.71 -11.72
C ALA A 19 48.49 12.34 -12.30
N LEU A 20 48.89 11.22 -11.67
CA LEU A 20 48.50 9.88 -12.14
C LEU A 20 47.05 9.53 -11.81
N VAL A 21 46.51 10.01 -10.68
CA VAL A 21 45.10 9.75 -10.31
C VAL A 21 44.13 10.56 -11.19
N MET A 22 44.50 11.77 -11.61
CA MET A 22 43.70 12.59 -12.54
C MET A 22 43.72 12.05 -13.98
N LEU A 23 44.78 11.35 -14.40
CA LEU A 23 44.84 10.72 -15.73
C LEU A 23 44.05 9.40 -15.80
N VAL A 24 43.97 8.64 -14.71
CA VAL A 24 43.19 7.39 -14.66
C VAL A 24 41.67 7.65 -14.54
N THR A 25 41.27 8.77 -13.93
CA THR A 25 39.86 9.19 -13.87
C THR A 25 39.37 9.88 -15.15
N ALA A 26 40.24 10.58 -15.89
CA ALA A 26 39.85 11.18 -17.17
C ALA A 26 39.65 10.17 -18.32
N VAL A 27 40.29 8.99 -18.26
CA VAL A 27 40.19 7.96 -19.31
C VAL A 27 38.97 7.03 -19.12
N HIS A 28 38.39 6.94 -17.92
CA HIS A 28 37.15 6.17 -17.69
C HIS A 28 35.86 6.96 -17.89
N VAL A 29 35.94 8.28 -18.09
CA VAL A 29 34.75 9.15 -18.21
C VAL A 29 34.42 9.53 -19.66
N PHE A 30 35.28 9.23 -20.66
CA PHE A 30 35.08 9.73 -22.03
C PHE A 30 35.20 8.74 -23.20
N MET A 31 35.15 7.42 -22.97
CA MET A 31 35.15 6.45 -24.09
C MET A 31 34.24 5.25 -23.85
N VAL A 32 32.92 5.41 -24.04
CA VAL A 32 32.05 4.38 -24.66
C VAL A 32 30.96 5.09 -25.49
N PRO A 33 30.66 4.65 -26.72
CA PRO A 33 30.03 5.46 -27.74
C PRO A 33 28.49 5.37 -27.79
N ILE A 34 27.95 6.37 -28.47
CA ILE A 34 26.57 6.66 -28.81
C ILE A 34 26.03 5.67 -29.88
N LEU A 35 24.94 4.95 -29.54
CA LEU A 35 23.91 4.29 -30.41
C LEU A 35 24.34 3.18 -31.42
N PRO A 36 23.40 2.43 -32.03
CA PRO A 36 22.28 1.65 -31.49
C PRO A 36 22.33 0.18 -32.01
N SER A 37 21.76 -0.79 -31.28
CA SER A 37 21.61 -2.17 -31.80
C SER A 37 20.17 -2.66 -31.69
N SER A 38 19.45 -2.45 -32.79
CA SER A 38 18.27 -3.20 -33.18
C SER A 38 18.60 -4.66 -33.49
N LEU A 39 17.59 -5.53 -33.37
CA LEU A 39 17.43 -6.86 -33.99
C LEU A 39 18.23 -8.01 -33.35
N ASP A 40 17.50 -8.90 -32.66
CA ASP A 40 17.33 -10.26 -33.20
C ASP A 40 16.04 -10.90 -32.68
N PHE A 41 15.15 -11.18 -33.62
CA PHE A 41 13.86 -11.83 -33.44
C PHE A 41 13.89 -13.07 -34.35
N SER A 42 14.01 -14.26 -33.79
CA SER A 42 13.65 -15.50 -34.49
C SER A 42 13.36 -16.61 -33.49
N GLY A 43 12.08 -16.98 -33.36
CA GLY A 43 11.63 -18.07 -32.51
C GLY A 43 10.19 -18.46 -32.82
N ALA A 44 10.05 -19.44 -33.71
CA ALA A 44 8.87 -20.16 -34.20
C ALA A 44 7.48 -19.93 -33.55
N ARG A 45 6.50 -19.64 -34.42
CA ARG A 45 5.05 -19.78 -34.21
C ARG A 45 4.68 -21.20 -33.75
N ARG A 46 3.86 -21.30 -32.69
CA ARG A 46 2.92 -22.41 -32.52
C ARG A 46 1.52 -21.86 -32.24
N THR A 47 0.63 -22.16 -33.17
CA THR A 47 -0.81 -21.97 -33.11
C THR A 47 -1.44 -22.99 -32.16
N VAL A 48 -2.27 -22.54 -31.21
CA VAL A 48 -3.30 -23.39 -30.60
C VAL A 48 -4.59 -22.58 -30.57
N ASP A 49 -5.55 -23.09 -31.35
CA ASP A 49 -6.93 -22.65 -31.48
C ASP A 49 -7.74 -23.29 -30.34
N HIS A 50 -8.53 -22.52 -29.58
CA HIS A 50 -9.73 -23.03 -28.92
C HIS A 50 -10.73 -21.90 -28.57
N ARG A 51 -11.96 -22.10 -29.07
CA ARG A 51 -13.15 -21.25 -28.91
C ARG A 51 -13.58 -21.11 -27.45
N PRO A 52 -14.10 -19.94 -27.01
CA PRO A 52 -14.66 -19.75 -25.68
C PRO A 52 -16.13 -20.18 -25.59
N ARG A 53 -16.52 -20.73 -24.43
CA ARG A 53 -17.90 -21.01 -24.05
C ARG A 53 -18.38 -19.92 -23.09
N ASN A 54 -19.53 -19.32 -23.41
CA ASN A 54 -20.14 -18.14 -22.81
C ASN A 54 -20.30 -18.18 -21.27
N VAL A 55 -19.88 -17.11 -20.60
CA VAL A 55 -20.39 -16.65 -19.28
C VAL A 55 -20.56 -15.13 -19.34
N LEU A 56 -21.70 -14.63 -18.83
CA LEU A 56 -22.12 -13.23 -18.86
C LEU A 56 -21.17 -12.27 -18.11
N PRO A 57 -21.07 -10.99 -18.52
CA PRO A 57 -20.15 -10.00 -17.95
C PRO A 57 -20.79 -9.21 -16.79
N GLY A 58 -20.08 -9.07 -15.67
CA GLY A 58 -20.57 -8.26 -14.55
C GLY A 58 -19.94 -8.58 -13.20
N ALA A 59 -18.62 -8.72 -13.15
CA ALA A 59 -17.78 -8.60 -11.97
C ALA A 59 -16.34 -8.69 -12.48
N GLY A 60 -15.51 -7.68 -12.21
CA GLY A 60 -14.08 -7.72 -12.53
C GLY A 60 -13.38 -8.80 -11.72
N VAL A 61 -13.53 -10.05 -12.13
CA VAL A 61 -12.63 -11.15 -11.80
C VAL A 61 -11.37 -10.88 -12.61
N VAL A 62 -10.35 -10.31 -11.96
CA VAL A 62 -9.04 -10.13 -12.59
C VAL A 62 -8.52 -11.52 -12.96
N ASP A 63 -8.08 -11.64 -14.21
CA ASP A 63 -7.95 -12.89 -14.94
C ASP A 63 -6.85 -13.80 -14.35
N SER A 64 -7.20 -15.05 -14.02
CA SER A 64 -6.25 -16.10 -13.66
C SER A 64 -5.20 -16.36 -14.76
N ARG A 65 -5.43 -15.88 -15.99
CA ARG A 65 -4.44 -15.88 -17.09
C ARG A 65 -3.24 -14.98 -16.83
N LEU A 66 -3.32 -13.95 -15.98
CA LEU A 66 -2.15 -13.10 -15.67
C LEU A 66 -1.07 -13.89 -14.93
N ARG A 67 -1.48 -14.74 -13.97
CA ARG A 67 -0.58 -15.66 -13.25
C ARG A 67 0.07 -16.69 -14.20
N GLY A 68 -0.64 -17.10 -15.26
CA GLY A 68 -0.09 -17.93 -16.33
C GLY A 68 0.84 -17.19 -17.30
N ARG A 69 0.65 -15.87 -17.46
CA ARG A 69 1.47 -15.01 -18.33
C ARG A 69 2.78 -14.60 -17.65
N PHE A 70 2.78 -14.46 -16.33
CA PHE A 70 3.93 -14.03 -15.54
C PHE A 70 4.04 -14.83 -14.22
N PRO A 71 4.77 -15.95 -14.21
CA PRO A 71 5.07 -16.69 -12.97
C PRO A 71 5.79 -15.81 -11.94
N ALA A 72 5.44 -15.94 -10.65
CA ALA A 72 5.85 -15.07 -9.55
C ALA A 72 7.37 -14.86 -9.33
N ASP A 73 8.22 -15.61 -10.02
CA ASP A 73 9.69 -15.54 -9.89
C ASP A 73 10.40 -15.28 -11.23
N SER A 74 9.66 -15.22 -12.35
CA SER A 74 10.23 -15.12 -13.70
C SER A 74 10.78 -13.74 -14.06
N TYR A 75 10.37 -12.71 -13.32
CA TYR A 75 10.76 -11.30 -13.53
C TYR A 75 11.12 -10.62 -12.22
N GLU A 76 11.82 -11.31 -11.31
CA GLU A 76 12.35 -10.70 -10.07
C GLU A 76 11.28 -10.06 -9.16
N ALA A 77 10.00 -10.44 -9.31
CA ALA A 77 8.93 -10.00 -8.43
C ALA A 77 9.23 -10.50 -7.01
N VAL A 78 9.25 -9.58 -6.04
CA VAL A 78 9.55 -9.96 -4.65
C VAL A 78 8.27 -10.48 -4.00
N THR A 79 8.22 -11.79 -3.75
CA THR A 79 7.32 -12.36 -2.75
C THR A 79 8.05 -12.35 -1.40
N PHE A 80 7.46 -11.68 -0.41
CA PHE A 80 8.07 -11.55 0.92
C PHE A 80 7.97 -12.89 1.66
N ARG A 81 8.94 -13.78 1.44
CA ARG A 81 9.02 -15.11 2.08
C ARG A 81 10.31 -15.24 2.88
N ALA A 82 10.33 -14.70 4.09
CA ALA A 82 11.53 -14.63 4.93
C ALA A 82 12.78 -14.06 4.20
N ALA A 83 12.55 -13.29 3.12
CA ALA A 83 13.61 -12.81 2.26
C ALA A 83 14.29 -11.61 2.93
N PRO A 84 15.62 -11.58 3.04
CA PRO A 84 16.31 -10.39 3.51
C PRO A 84 15.95 -9.22 2.59
N TRP A 85 15.67 -8.05 3.18
CA TRP A 85 15.43 -6.82 2.44
C TRP A 85 16.56 -6.58 1.43
N LYS A 86 16.23 -6.68 0.13
CA LYS A 86 17.19 -6.53 -0.97
C LYS A 86 17.27 -5.11 -1.53
N ALA A 87 16.24 -4.30 -1.31
CA ALA A 87 16.21 -2.92 -1.77
C ALA A 87 17.15 -2.05 -0.92
N GLU A 88 17.82 -1.07 -1.54
CA GLU A 88 18.64 -0.11 -0.82
C GLU A 88 17.78 0.72 0.15
N ILE A 89 16.61 1.17 -0.32
CA ILE A 89 15.55 1.70 0.52
C ILE A 89 14.97 0.58 1.39
N GLY A 90 14.95 0.77 2.71
CA GLY A 90 14.51 -0.27 3.64
C GLY A 90 15.58 -1.28 4.06
N ARG A 91 16.84 -1.16 3.63
CA ARG A 91 17.94 -2.03 4.08
C ARG A 91 18.10 -2.07 5.61
N TRP A 92 17.60 -1.05 6.32
CA TRP A 92 17.56 -1.02 7.78
C TRP A 92 16.60 -2.05 8.41
N LEU A 93 15.70 -2.64 7.62
CA LEU A 93 14.90 -3.82 8.01
C LEU A 93 15.67 -5.14 7.80
N ALA A 94 16.84 -5.12 7.14
CA ALA A 94 17.67 -6.31 6.97
C ALA A 94 18.50 -6.60 8.23
N GLY A 95 18.59 -7.87 8.63
CA GLY A 95 19.57 -8.33 9.62
C GLY A 95 19.07 -8.50 11.07
N CYS A 96 17.77 -8.43 11.33
CA CYS A 96 17.20 -8.55 12.69
C CYS A 96 17.31 -9.94 13.35
N HIS A 97 17.95 -10.93 12.71
CA HIS A 97 17.94 -12.33 13.17
C HIS A 97 19.27 -12.85 13.73
N ALA A 98 20.30 -11.99 13.83
CA ALA A 98 21.66 -12.43 14.15
C ALA A 98 21.84 -12.99 15.57
N GLU A 99 20.94 -12.67 16.52
CA GLU A 99 21.08 -13.08 17.94
C GLU A 99 19.82 -13.73 18.56
N SER A 100 18.80 -14.08 17.77
CA SER A 100 17.55 -14.64 18.32
C SER A 100 17.62 -16.17 18.44
N SER A 101 17.39 -16.71 19.65
CA SER A 101 17.25 -18.16 19.87
C SER A 101 15.91 -18.68 19.36
N ALA A 102 15.94 -19.88 18.77
CA ALA A 102 14.72 -20.57 18.38
C ALA A 102 13.96 -21.11 19.61
N VAL A 103 12.64 -21.09 19.54
CA VAL A 103 11.73 -21.60 20.58
C VAL A 103 10.63 -22.42 19.91
N ASN A 104 10.26 -23.54 20.53
CA ASN A 104 9.08 -24.29 20.10
C ASN A 104 7.85 -23.69 20.79
N ILE A 105 6.86 -23.31 20.00
CA ILE A 105 5.58 -22.80 20.50
C ILE A 105 4.44 -23.64 19.96
N THR A 106 3.28 -23.54 20.60
CA THR A 106 2.06 -24.17 20.10
C THR A 106 1.21 -23.13 19.38
N GLU A 107 1.02 -23.30 18.07
CA GLU A 107 0.08 -22.48 17.30
C GLU A 107 -1.31 -23.10 17.37
N ALA A 108 -2.31 -22.26 17.63
CA ALA A 108 -3.72 -22.64 17.55
C ALA A 108 -4.22 -22.43 16.12
N ILE A 109 -4.83 -23.46 15.53
CA ILE A 109 -5.37 -23.42 14.17
C ILE A 109 -6.89 -23.18 14.24
N GLY A 110 -7.35 -22.12 13.58
CA GLY A 110 -8.76 -21.75 13.50
C GLY A 110 -9.66 -22.83 12.91
N THR A 111 -10.78 -23.07 13.59
CA THR A 111 -11.79 -24.10 13.23
C THR A 111 -13.22 -23.55 13.18
N LYS A 112 -13.44 -22.26 13.44
CA LYS A 112 -14.77 -21.66 13.41
C LYS A 112 -15.26 -21.50 11.98
N ARG A 113 -16.56 -21.60 11.76
CA ARG A 113 -17.18 -21.38 10.44
C ARG A 113 -17.84 -20.02 10.39
N CYS A 114 -17.77 -19.38 9.22
CA CYS A 114 -18.48 -18.14 8.97
C CYS A 114 -19.87 -18.39 8.36
N GLN A 115 -20.77 -17.43 8.57
CA GLN A 115 -22.12 -17.46 8.03
C GLN A 115 -22.09 -17.53 6.49
N LYS A 116 -22.73 -18.57 5.92
CA LYS A 116 -22.81 -18.80 4.46
C LYS A 116 -21.45 -18.79 3.75
N ASP A 117 -20.36 -19.10 4.46
CA ASP A 117 -19.00 -19.02 3.92
C ASP A 117 -18.69 -17.65 3.27
N CYS A 118 -19.12 -16.58 3.96
CA CYS A 118 -19.00 -15.20 3.48
C CYS A 118 -19.64 -14.95 2.11
N SER A 119 -20.59 -15.81 1.71
CA SER A 119 -21.35 -15.70 0.45
C SER A 119 -20.47 -15.53 -0.79
N GLY A 120 -19.21 -15.98 -0.73
CA GLY A 120 -18.18 -15.78 -1.76
C GLY A 120 -17.66 -14.34 -1.93
N ASN A 121 -18.10 -13.40 -1.08
CA ASN A 121 -17.76 -11.98 -1.15
C ASN A 121 -16.89 -11.52 0.04
N GLY A 122 -16.11 -12.43 0.60
CA GLY A 122 -15.18 -12.13 1.68
C GLY A 122 -14.32 -13.33 2.04
N VAL A 123 -13.42 -13.14 3.00
CA VAL A 123 -12.57 -14.18 3.56
C VAL A 123 -13.03 -14.47 4.99
N CYS A 124 -13.24 -15.74 5.31
CA CYS A 124 -13.60 -16.16 6.66
C CYS A 124 -12.37 -16.10 7.57
N ASN A 125 -12.46 -15.37 8.68
CA ASN A 125 -11.53 -15.53 9.78
C ASN A 125 -11.96 -16.75 10.59
N TYR A 126 -11.20 -17.84 10.50
CA TYR A 126 -11.53 -19.12 11.16
C TYR A 126 -11.19 -19.13 12.67
N ASP A 127 -10.52 -18.10 13.19
CA ASP A 127 -10.25 -17.92 14.63
C ASP A 127 -11.41 -17.23 15.33
N LEU A 128 -12.09 -16.29 14.65
CA LEU A 128 -13.21 -15.51 15.16
C LEU A 128 -14.57 -16.05 14.71
N GLY A 129 -14.64 -16.67 13.53
CA GLY A 129 -15.90 -17.05 12.88
C GLY A 129 -16.61 -15.86 12.22
N GLU A 130 -15.86 -14.82 11.86
CA GLU A 130 -16.37 -13.57 11.27
C GLU A 130 -15.81 -13.35 9.87
N CYS A 131 -16.61 -12.76 8.98
CA CYS A 131 -16.22 -12.50 7.61
C CYS A 131 -15.53 -11.15 7.47
N ARG A 132 -14.35 -11.15 6.81
CA ARG A 132 -13.74 -9.94 6.25
C ARG A 132 -14.30 -9.73 4.84
N CYS A 133 -15.30 -8.86 4.69
CA CYS A 133 -15.98 -8.62 3.41
C CYS A 133 -15.12 -7.82 2.45
N PHE A 134 -15.14 -8.20 1.17
CA PHE A 134 -14.51 -7.42 0.11
C PHE A 134 -15.10 -6.02 0.00
N HIS A 135 -14.34 -5.09 -0.60
CA HIS A 135 -14.83 -3.74 -0.82
C HIS A 135 -16.15 -3.75 -1.62
N GLY A 136 -17.13 -2.94 -1.19
CA GLY A 136 -18.47 -2.95 -1.78
C GLY A 136 -19.41 -4.03 -1.24
N TYR A 137 -19.02 -4.83 -0.24
CA TYR A 137 -19.88 -5.83 0.40
C TYR A 137 -19.92 -5.66 1.91
N ALA A 138 -21.07 -6.00 2.51
CA ALA A 138 -21.30 -5.92 3.94
C ALA A 138 -22.28 -6.99 4.43
N GLY A 139 -22.49 -7.03 5.74
CA GLY A 139 -23.32 -8.04 6.41
C GLY A 139 -22.47 -9.12 7.06
N LYS A 140 -23.06 -9.89 7.98
CA LYS A 140 -22.32 -10.92 8.74
C LYS A 140 -21.75 -12.02 7.85
N GLY A 141 -22.37 -12.27 6.70
CA GLY A 141 -21.88 -13.21 5.69
C GLY A 141 -21.60 -12.56 4.35
N CYS A 142 -21.30 -11.26 4.31
CA CYS A 142 -21.01 -10.46 3.09
C CYS A 142 -22.07 -10.57 1.98
N GLU A 143 -23.33 -10.76 2.37
CA GLU A 143 -24.45 -10.98 1.45
C GLU A 143 -25.03 -9.68 0.88
N ARG A 144 -24.75 -8.54 1.53
CA ARG A 144 -25.32 -7.24 1.16
C ARG A 144 -24.34 -6.47 0.29
N VAL A 145 -24.74 -6.15 -0.93
CA VAL A 145 -23.99 -5.26 -1.82
C VAL A 145 -24.18 -3.82 -1.37
N LEU A 146 -23.07 -3.11 -1.20
CA LEU A 146 -23.03 -1.67 -0.99
C LEU A 146 -22.93 -0.99 -2.36
N LYS A 147 -23.66 0.11 -2.54
CA LYS A 147 -23.50 0.99 -3.70
C LYS A 147 -22.64 2.17 -3.28
N LEU A 148 -21.35 2.12 -3.61
CA LEU A 148 -20.39 3.16 -3.26
C LEU A 148 -20.32 4.15 -4.42
N GLU A 149 -20.99 5.28 -4.27
CA GLU A 149 -21.07 6.31 -5.30
C GLU A 149 -19.70 6.97 -5.52
N CYS A 150 -19.36 7.27 -6.78
CA CYS A 150 -18.15 8.00 -7.14
C CYS A 150 -18.24 9.50 -6.90
N ASN A 151 -19.46 10.04 -6.93
CA ASN A 151 -19.71 11.46 -6.93
C ASN A 151 -20.43 11.88 -5.65
N LEU A 152 -20.11 13.07 -5.17
CA LEU A 152 -20.96 13.78 -4.22
C LEU A 152 -22.28 14.20 -4.89
N PRO A 153 -23.33 14.55 -4.13
CA PRO A 153 -24.60 14.99 -4.69
C PRO A 153 -24.43 16.14 -5.68
N SER A 154 -25.10 16.05 -6.84
CA SER A 154 -25.03 17.08 -7.87
C SER A 154 -25.87 18.31 -7.53
N SER A 155 -25.52 19.42 -8.18
CA SER A 155 -26.26 20.69 -8.11
C SER A 155 -26.24 21.38 -9.49
N PRO A 156 -27.04 22.44 -9.72
CA PRO A 156 -26.98 23.19 -10.99
C PRO A 156 -25.60 23.75 -11.31
N GLU A 157 -24.81 24.13 -10.29
CA GLU A 157 -23.43 24.60 -10.42
C GLU A 157 -22.44 23.44 -10.60
N TRP A 158 -22.75 22.27 -10.04
CA TRP A 158 -21.90 21.08 -10.03
C TRP A 158 -22.65 19.86 -10.58
N PRO A 159 -22.78 19.72 -11.92
CA PRO A 159 -23.63 18.69 -12.54
C PRO A 159 -23.23 17.24 -12.18
N VAL A 160 -21.95 17.03 -11.86
CA VAL A 160 -21.36 15.75 -11.46
C VAL A 160 -20.93 15.73 -9.98
N GLY A 161 -21.40 16.70 -9.19
CA GLY A 161 -20.99 16.88 -7.80
C GLY A 161 -19.74 17.76 -7.64
N PRO A 162 -19.51 18.34 -6.45
CA PRO A 162 -18.25 19.01 -6.12
C PRO A 162 -17.05 18.10 -6.30
N TRP A 163 -15.88 18.71 -6.50
CA TRP A 163 -14.63 17.95 -6.67
C TRP A 163 -14.34 17.05 -5.47
N ILE A 164 -14.05 15.79 -5.78
CA ILE A 164 -13.53 14.76 -4.89
C ILE A 164 -12.64 13.84 -5.73
N VAL A 165 -11.69 13.11 -5.14
CA VAL A 165 -10.71 12.32 -5.94
C VAL A 165 -11.41 11.27 -6.81
N SER A 166 -12.45 10.63 -6.30
CA SER A 166 -13.23 9.61 -7.00
C SER A 166 -14.18 10.15 -8.08
N ILE A 167 -14.23 11.47 -8.29
CA ILE A 167 -15.18 12.10 -9.20
C ILE A 167 -15.17 11.42 -10.58
N CYS A 168 -16.37 11.16 -11.09
CA CYS A 168 -16.58 10.38 -12.29
C CYS A 168 -17.63 11.01 -13.20
N PRO A 169 -17.22 11.65 -14.30
CA PRO A 169 -18.12 12.13 -15.35
C PRO A 169 -18.45 11.04 -16.39
N ALA A 170 -17.95 9.82 -16.20
CA ALA A 170 -18.12 8.67 -17.10
C ALA A 170 -18.89 7.53 -16.40
N GLN A 171 -18.43 6.29 -16.50
CA GLN A 171 -19.05 5.14 -15.81
C GLN A 171 -18.39 4.93 -14.44
N CYS A 172 -19.19 5.09 -13.38
CA CYS A 172 -18.76 4.73 -12.03
C CYS A 172 -18.87 3.20 -11.82
N ASP A 173 -17.78 2.59 -11.38
CA ASP A 173 -17.79 1.30 -10.70
C ASP A 173 -18.13 1.50 -9.23
N THR A 174 -19.36 1.15 -8.86
CA THR A 174 -19.87 1.34 -7.49
C THR A 174 -19.42 0.28 -6.50
N THR A 175 -18.62 -0.71 -6.94
CA THR A 175 -18.02 -1.71 -6.04
C THR A 175 -16.73 -1.17 -5.40
N ARG A 176 -15.96 -0.38 -6.15
CA ARG A 176 -14.68 0.20 -5.72
C ARG A 176 -14.61 1.72 -5.74
N THR A 177 -15.68 2.39 -6.18
CA THR A 177 -15.72 3.86 -6.31
C THR A 177 -14.72 4.37 -7.36
N MET A 178 -14.65 3.73 -8.53
CA MET A 178 -13.64 4.04 -9.55
C MET A 178 -14.29 4.45 -10.87
N CYS A 179 -13.71 5.45 -11.54
CA CYS A 179 -14.24 5.95 -12.81
C CYS A 179 -13.59 5.29 -14.03
N PHE A 180 -14.42 4.81 -14.97
CA PHE A 180 -14.02 4.15 -16.20
C PHE A 180 -14.76 4.69 -17.42
N CYS A 181 -14.21 4.43 -18.61
CA CYS A 181 -14.79 4.84 -19.89
C CYS A 181 -16.18 4.25 -20.13
N GLY A 182 -16.42 3.03 -19.65
CA GLY A 182 -17.73 2.41 -19.65
C GLY A 182 -18.18 1.81 -20.98
N PRO A 183 -19.36 1.17 -20.97
CA PRO A 183 -19.89 0.42 -22.12
C PRO A 183 -20.05 1.28 -23.38
N GLY A 184 -19.81 0.68 -24.54
CA GLY A 184 -19.95 1.35 -25.85
C GLY A 184 -18.71 2.11 -26.31
N THR A 185 -17.68 2.20 -25.48
CA THR A 185 -16.34 2.67 -25.88
C THR A 185 -15.47 1.50 -26.37
N LYS A 186 -14.39 1.81 -27.09
CA LYS A 186 -13.40 0.84 -27.57
C LYS A 186 -12.65 0.18 -26.42
N TYR A 187 -12.44 0.90 -25.32
CA TYR A 187 -11.79 0.41 -24.11
C TYR A 187 -12.65 0.72 -22.87
N PRO A 188 -13.70 -0.08 -22.58
CA PRO A 188 -14.64 0.18 -21.49
C PRO A 188 -14.00 0.26 -20.11
N ASP A 189 -13.00 -0.59 -19.85
CA ASP A 189 -12.30 -0.67 -18.56
C ASP A 189 -11.13 0.32 -18.46
N ARG A 190 -10.95 1.21 -19.44
CA ARG A 190 -9.90 2.25 -19.36
C ARG A 190 -10.28 3.29 -18.30
N PRO A 191 -9.38 3.58 -17.34
CA PRO A 191 -9.64 4.58 -16.30
C PRO A 191 -9.90 5.97 -16.83
N VAL A 192 -10.88 6.67 -16.25
CA VAL A 192 -11.14 8.11 -16.46
C VAL A 192 -10.96 8.81 -15.11
N ALA A 193 -9.76 8.67 -14.55
CA ALA A 193 -9.46 9.14 -13.19
C ALA A 193 -9.38 10.68 -13.12
N GLU A 194 -9.92 11.25 -12.05
CA GLU A 194 -9.88 12.68 -11.73
C GLU A 194 -10.23 13.59 -12.93
N ALA A 195 -9.25 14.38 -13.40
CA ALA A 195 -9.40 15.42 -14.41
C ALA A 195 -9.69 14.88 -15.82
N CYS A 196 -9.46 13.59 -16.06
CA CYS A 196 -9.47 13.02 -17.41
C CYS A 196 -10.80 13.22 -18.16
N GLY A 197 -11.92 13.25 -17.45
CA GLY A 197 -13.24 13.42 -18.06
C GLY A 197 -13.77 14.86 -18.05
N PHE A 198 -12.92 15.85 -17.78
CA PHE A 198 -13.31 17.26 -17.65
C PHE A 198 -12.61 18.15 -18.67
N LYS A 199 -13.17 19.35 -18.87
CA LYS A 199 -12.55 20.38 -19.70
C LYS A 199 -11.36 21.00 -18.95
N THR A 200 -10.35 21.41 -19.69
CA THR A 200 -9.21 22.17 -19.17
C THR A 200 -9.43 23.65 -19.42
N ILE A 201 -9.12 24.47 -18.41
CA ILE A 201 -9.16 25.93 -18.50
C ILE A 201 -7.94 26.37 -19.30
N VAL A 202 -8.15 27.20 -20.32
CA VAL A 202 -7.06 27.76 -21.13
C VAL A 202 -6.20 28.66 -20.24
N PRO A 203 -4.90 28.37 -20.07
CA PRO A 203 -4.01 29.19 -19.26
C PRO A 203 -3.93 30.62 -19.81
N ALA A 204 -3.88 31.63 -18.93
CA ALA A 204 -3.77 33.03 -19.33
C ALA A 204 -2.39 33.33 -19.97
N LYS A 205 -1.34 32.63 -19.53
CA LYS A 205 0.00 32.66 -20.12
C LYS A 205 0.47 31.24 -20.46
N PRO A 206 1.36 31.06 -21.45
CA PRO A 206 1.86 29.74 -21.84
C PRO A 206 2.50 28.92 -20.70
N ASP A 207 3.13 29.60 -19.74
CA ASP A 207 3.81 28.97 -18.60
C ASP A 207 2.91 28.77 -17.36
N ASP A 208 1.66 29.24 -17.40
CA ASP A 208 0.71 29.05 -16.30
C ASP A 208 0.22 27.59 -16.27
N PRO A 209 -0.06 27.02 -15.08
CA PRO A 209 -0.54 25.66 -14.97
C PRO A 209 -1.89 25.47 -15.67
N LYS A 210 -2.05 24.36 -16.39
CA LYS A 210 -3.35 23.93 -16.92
C LYS A 210 -4.23 23.52 -15.74
N LEU A 211 -5.32 24.25 -15.51
CA LEU A 211 -6.30 23.93 -14.47
C LEU A 211 -7.48 23.16 -15.06
N THR A 212 -8.10 22.32 -14.25
CA THR A 212 -9.29 21.56 -14.63
C THR A 212 -10.55 22.34 -14.27
N ASP A 213 -11.49 22.42 -15.20
CA ASP A 213 -12.84 22.88 -14.93
C ASP A 213 -13.70 21.69 -14.46
N TRP A 214 -13.75 21.52 -13.14
CA TRP A 214 -14.51 20.47 -12.47
C TRP A 214 -16.04 20.62 -12.62
N THR A 215 -16.53 21.74 -13.13
CA THR A 215 -17.98 21.96 -13.38
C THR A 215 -18.41 21.51 -14.77
N THR A 216 -17.46 21.32 -15.70
CA THR A 216 -17.75 21.06 -17.11
C THR A 216 -17.18 19.71 -17.57
N PRO A 217 -18.00 18.64 -17.58
CA PRO A 217 -17.63 17.37 -18.21
C PRO A 217 -17.25 17.55 -19.69
N ASP A 218 -16.24 16.80 -20.14
CA ASP A 218 -15.74 16.86 -21.52
C ASP A 218 -16.26 15.67 -22.34
N PRO A 219 -17.27 15.84 -23.21
CA PRO A 219 -17.76 14.74 -24.05
C PRO A 219 -16.73 14.27 -25.08
N ASP A 220 -15.70 15.07 -25.39
CA ASP A 220 -14.64 14.68 -26.31
C ASP A 220 -13.76 13.56 -25.73
N VAL A 221 -13.82 13.28 -24.42
CA VAL A 221 -13.17 12.10 -23.81
C VAL A 221 -13.56 10.79 -24.52
N PHE A 222 -14.78 10.73 -25.07
CA PHE A 222 -15.33 9.60 -25.83
C PHE A 222 -15.22 9.77 -27.35
N THR A 223 -14.52 10.77 -27.87
CA THR A 223 -14.50 11.02 -29.32
C THR A 223 -13.77 9.90 -30.09
N THR A 224 -14.26 9.58 -31.28
CA THR A 224 -13.57 8.75 -32.28
C THR A 224 -12.85 9.59 -33.35
N ASN A 225 -12.96 10.93 -33.27
CA ASN A 225 -12.35 11.84 -34.22
C ASN A 225 -10.87 12.05 -33.87
N SER A 226 -9.97 11.63 -34.77
CA SER A 226 -8.51 11.74 -34.60
C SER A 226 -7.98 13.17 -34.40
N SER A 227 -8.75 14.19 -34.83
CA SER A 227 -8.37 15.60 -34.72
C SER A 227 -8.76 16.24 -33.39
N LYS A 228 -9.58 15.58 -32.58
CA LYS A 228 -10.01 16.02 -31.24
C LYS A 228 -9.21 15.30 -30.16
N LEU A 229 -9.06 15.92 -29.00
CA LEU A 229 -8.40 15.31 -27.85
C LEU A 229 -9.32 14.26 -27.23
N GLY A 230 -9.09 12.99 -27.53
CA GLY A 230 -9.86 11.87 -26.99
C GLY A 230 -9.13 11.09 -25.88
N TRP A 231 -9.82 10.11 -25.30
CA TRP A 231 -9.20 9.15 -24.38
C TRP A 231 -9.79 7.75 -24.51
N CYS A 232 -11.10 7.58 -24.30
CA CYS A 232 -11.74 6.28 -24.18
C CYS A 232 -11.75 5.44 -25.46
N ASN A 233 -11.70 6.11 -26.61
CA ASN A 233 -11.70 5.47 -27.92
C ASN A 233 -10.35 5.58 -28.65
N VAL A 234 -9.36 6.21 -28.02
CA VAL A 234 -8.01 6.37 -28.59
C VAL A 234 -7.28 5.03 -28.62
N ASP A 235 -6.78 4.64 -29.78
CA ASP A 235 -5.90 3.48 -29.90
C ASP A 235 -4.48 3.87 -29.45
N PRO A 236 -3.88 3.13 -28.50
CA PRO A 236 -2.52 3.42 -28.04
C PRO A 236 -1.48 3.45 -29.17
N GLU A 237 -1.56 2.54 -30.15
CA GLU A 237 -0.58 2.48 -31.26
C GLU A 237 -0.68 3.72 -32.16
N ASP A 238 -1.90 4.19 -32.42
CA ASP A 238 -2.11 5.41 -33.20
C ASP A 238 -1.67 6.66 -32.42
N ALA A 239 -1.81 6.67 -31.10
CA ALA A 239 -1.30 7.75 -30.26
C ALA A 239 0.23 7.76 -30.22
N TYR A 240 0.88 6.62 -30.02
CA TYR A 240 2.34 6.48 -30.02
C TYR A 240 2.96 6.83 -31.38
N SER A 241 2.25 6.56 -32.47
CA SER A 241 2.64 6.97 -33.83
C SER A 241 2.17 8.38 -34.22
N SER A 242 1.67 9.17 -33.26
CA SER A 242 1.23 10.57 -33.44
C SER A 242 0.15 10.79 -34.52
N LYS A 243 -0.68 9.78 -34.79
CA LYS A 243 -1.77 9.86 -35.79
C LYS A 243 -3.06 10.44 -35.22
N VAL A 244 -3.22 10.42 -33.90
CA VAL A 244 -4.40 10.89 -33.18
C VAL A 244 -3.98 11.83 -32.07
N LYS A 245 -4.87 12.78 -31.72
CA LYS A 245 -4.71 13.61 -30.53
C LYS A 245 -5.38 12.94 -29.34
N PHE A 246 -4.79 13.10 -28.16
CA PHE A 246 -5.35 12.55 -26.92
C PHE A 246 -5.20 13.54 -25.77
N LYS A 247 -6.02 13.37 -24.73
CA LYS A 247 -5.99 14.18 -23.50
C LYS A 247 -4.76 13.80 -22.69
N GLU A 248 -3.78 14.70 -22.63
CA GLU A 248 -2.50 14.47 -21.92
C GLU A 248 -2.69 14.40 -20.40
N GLU A 249 -3.71 15.07 -19.87
CA GLU A 249 -4.09 15.06 -18.45
C GLU A 249 -4.68 13.71 -17.99
N CYS A 250 -5.05 12.86 -18.94
CA CYS A 250 -5.45 11.49 -18.67
C CYS A 250 -4.21 10.61 -18.52
N HIS A 251 -4.12 9.92 -17.38
CA HIS A 251 -3.00 9.04 -17.08
C HIS A 251 -3.48 7.74 -16.48
N CYS A 252 -2.63 6.72 -16.57
CA CYS A 252 -2.88 5.44 -15.95
C CYS A 252 -2.61 5.47 -14.44
N LYS A 253 -3.59 5.92 -13.65
CA LYS A 253 -3.45 6.14 -12.20
C LYS A 253 -3.75 4.91 -11.34
N TYR A 254 -4.69 4.08 -11.76
CA TYR A 254 -5.13 2.91 -10.99
C TYR A 254 -4.09 1.79 -10.98
N ASP A 255 -4.06 1.04 -9.86
CA ASP A 255 -3.17 -0.10 -9.68
C ASP A 255 -3.58 -1.30 -10.57
N GLY A 256 -2.64 -2.21 -10.84
CA GLY A 256 -2.84 -3.35 -11.74
C GLY A 256 -2.87 -3.01 -13.24
N LEU A 257 -2.60 -1.75 -13.58
CA LEU A 257 -2.53 -1.25 -14.95
C LEU A 257 -1.26 -0.43 -15.19
N TRP A 258 -0.73 -0.49 -16.40
CA TRP A 258 0.48 0.20 -16.85
C TRP A 258 0.35 0.66 -18.30
N GLY A 259 1.27 1.53 -18.72
CA GLY A 259 1.27 2.20 -20.02
C GLY A 259 0.59 3.57 -19.95
N GLN A 260 0.79 4.40 -20.98
CA GLN A 260 0.18 5.73 -21.00
C GLN A 260 -1.35 5.63 -20.96
N PHE A 261 -1.95 4.63 -21.62
CA PHE A 261 -3.39 4.46 -21.79
C PHE A 261 -3.98 3.29 -20.96
N CYS A 262 -3.24 2.80 -19.96
CA CYS A 262 -3.57 1.59 -19.18
C CYS A 262 -3.77 0.34 -20.05
N GLU A 263 -3.08 0.24 -21.18
CA GLU A 263 -3.23 -0.87 -22.12
C GLU A 263 -2.53 -2.16 -21.67
N THR A 264 -1.65 -2.06 -20.67
CA THR A 264 -0.93 -3.22 -20.12
C THR A 264 -1.45 -3.57 -18.74
N HIS A 265 -1.97 -4.79 -18.58
CA HIS A 265 -2.29 -5.33 -17.26
C HIS A 265 -1.03 -5.81 -16.55
N VAL A 266 -0.89 -5.40 -15.29
CA VAL A 266 0.21 -5.79 -14.41
C VAL A 266 -0.36 -6.33 -13.10
N GLU A 267 0.48 -6.96 -12.28
CA GLU A 267 0.11 -7.35 -10.92
C GLU A 267 -0.31 -6.11 -10.13
N CYS A 268 -1.34 -6.25 -9.32
CA CYS A 268 -1.71 -5.25 -8.32
C CYS A 268 -1.08 -5.62 -6.97
N ILE A 269 -0.99 -4.64 -6.09
CA ILE A 269 -0.34 -4.82 -4.79
C ILE A 269 -1.32 -5.40 -3.79
N CYS A 270 -0.92 -6.49 -3.16
CA CYS A 270 -1.50 -6.96 -1.91
C CYS A 270 -0.38 -7.24 -0.92
N ILE A 271 -0.70 -7.18 0.37
CA ILE A 271 0.25 -7.50 1.43
C ILE A 271 0.83 -8.90 1.18
N ASN A 272 2.16 -8.99 1.08
CA ASN A 272 2.93 -10.20 0.77
C ASN A 272 2.49 -10.95 -0.51
N GLN A 273 1.81 -10.27 -1.44
CA GLN A 273 1.13 -10.88 -2.59
C GLN A 273 0.32 -12.14 -2.21
N CYS A 274 -0.44 -12.04 -1.12
CA CYS A 274 -1.30 -13.11 -0.63
C CYS A 274 -0.54 -14.40 -0.29
N SER A 275 0.77 -14.29 0.01
CA SER A 275 1.67 -15.39 0.37
C SER A 275 1.74 -16.54 -0.66
N GLY A 276 1.16 -16.35 -1.85
CA GLY A 276 0.94 -17.38 -2.85
C GLY A 276 -0.27 -18.31 -2.61
N HIS A 277 -1.11 -18.02 -1.61
CA HIS A 277 -2.29 -18.80 -1.21
C HIS A 277 -3.61 -18.02 -1.44
N GLY A 278 -3.64 -17.21 -2.48
CA GLY A 278 -4.83 -16.44 -2.84
C GLY A 278 -4.61 -15.57 -4.07
N HIS A 279 -5.66 -14.91 -4.54
CA HIS A 279 -5.66 -13.97 -5.65
C HIS A 279 -5.72 -12.52 -5.13
N CYS A 280 -4.87 -11.63 -5.65
CA CYS A 280 -4.86 -10.23 -5.24
C CYS A 280 -5.95 -9.42 -5.94
N ARG A 281 -6.74 -8.69 -5.15
CA ARG A 281 -7.80 -7.78 -5.61
C ARG A 281 -7.46 -6.34 -5.20
N GLY A 282 -6.38 -5.79 -5.78
CA GLY A 282 -6.00 -4.39 -5.62
C GLY A 282 -5.59 -3.97 -4.21
N GLY A 283 -5.31 -4.90 -3.30
CA GLY A 283 -5.07 -4.61 -1.89
C GLY A 283 -5.73 -5.59 -0.94
N PHE A 284 -6.74 -6.32 -1.42
CA PHE A 284 -7.44 -7.37 -0.68
C PHE A 284 -7.06 -8.75 -1.24
N CYS A 285 -6.57 -9.65 -0.40
CA CYS A 285 -6.34 -11.03 -0.79
C CYS A 285 -7.62 -11.89 -0.74
N GLN A 286 -8.03 -12.43 -1.88
CA GLN A 286 -9.03 -13.49 -1.96
C GLN A 286 -8.33 -14.85 -1.75
N CYS A 287 -8.40 -15.38 -0.54
CA CYS A 287 -7.65 -16.58 -0.17
C CYS A 287 -8.19 -17.86 -0.82
N ASP A 288 -7.25 -18.76 -1.12
CA ASP A 288 -7.56 -20.13 -1.54
C ASP A 288 -8.20 -20.89 -0.38
N SER A 289 -9.00 -21.91 -0.70
CA SER A 289 -9.68 -22.73 0.29
C SER A 289 -8.69 -23.30 1.30
N GLY A 290 -8.96 -23.06 2.59
CA GLY A 290 -8.13 -23.53 3.68
C GLY A 290 -7.14 -22.49 4.22
N TYR A 291 -7.02 -21.32 3.60
CA TYR A 291 -6.16 -20.21 4.05
C TYR A 291 -6.97 -18.95 4.36
N PHE A 292 -6.48 -18.12 5.28
CA PHE A 292 -7.07 -16.84 5.66
C PHE A 292 -6.02 -15.87 6.22
N GLY A 293 -6.51 -14.75 6.75
CA GLY A 293 -5.70 -13.61 7.19
C GLY A 293 -5.45 -12.62 6.06
N ILE A 294 -4.97 -11.43 6.41
CA ILE A 294 -4.75 -10.30 5.49
C ILE A 294 -3.95 -10.64 4.22
N ASP A 295 -3.02 -11.60 4.33
CA ASP A 295 -2.12 -12.05 3.27
C ASP A 295 -2.21 -13.55 2.99
N CYS A 296 -3.32 -14.21 3.39
CA CYS A 296 -3.56 -15.65 3.20
C CYS A 296 -2.46 -16.59 3.73
N SER A 297 -1.68 -16.13 4.71
CA SER A 297 -0.61 -16.94 5.31
C SER A 297 -1.09 -17.87 6.43
N ILE A 298 -2.32 -17.69 6.93
CA ILE A 298 -2.83 -18.46 8.07
C ILE A 298 -3.60 -19.68 7.56
N PRO A 299 -3.16 -20.91 7.87
CA PRO A 299 -3.92 -22.10 7.52
C PRO A 299 -5.09 -22.29 8.51
N SER A 300 -6.19 -22.83 8.00
CA SER A 300 -7.34 -23.28 8.79
C SER A 300 -7.39 -24.80 8.89
N ALA A 301 -8.13 -25.33 9.84
CA ALA A 301 -8.33 -26.77 9.98
C ALA A 301 -9.17 -27.38 8.83
N TYR A 302 -9.70 -26.57 7.91
CA TYR A 302 -10.41 -27.02 6.72
C TYR A 302 -9.51 -27.19 5.49
N SER A 303 -8.20 -26.95 5.65
CA SER A 303 -7.16 -27.24 4.65
C SER A 303 -6.99 -28.73 4.35
N VAL A 304 -7.68 -29.64 5.05
CA VAL A 304 -7.54 -31.12 4.95
C VAL A 304 -7.85 -31.71 3.56
N ALA A 305 -8.29 -30.89 2.60
CA ALA A 305 -8.44 -31.32 1.20
C ALA A 305 -7.21 -31.06 0.32
N TYR A 306 -6.25 -30.23 0.76
CA TYR A 306 -5.09 -29.81 -0.02
C TYR A 306 -3.84 -29.74 0.87
N GLU A 307 -2.87 -30.60 0.58
CA GLU A 307 -1.51 -30.71 1.16
C GLU A 307 -1.11 -29.59 2.14
N TRP A 308 -0.98 -29.95 3.42
CA TRP A 308 -0.51 -29.05 4.48
C TRP A 308 0.83 -28.38 4.10
N PRO A 309 1.04 -27.09 4.45
CA PRO A 309 2.31 -26.42 4.19
C PRO A 309 3.49 -27.24 4.73
N SER A 310 4.58 -27.34 3.95
CA SER A 310 5.74 -28.15 4.30
C SER A 310 6.41 -27.74 5.62
N TRP A 311 6.32 -26.47 5.99
CA TRP A 311 6.82 -25.94 7.27
C TRP A 311 5.98 -26.35 8.50
N LEU A 312 4.80 -26.94 8.28
CA LEU A 312 3.87 -27.41 9.30
C LEU A 312 3.89 -28.94 9.49
N GLN A 313 4.84 -29.65 8.87
CA GLN A 313 4.89 -31.12 8.90
C GLN A 313 5.42 -31.68 10.24
N ALA A 314 4.51 -32.08 11.13
CA ALA A 314 4.69 -33.04 12.23
C ALA A 314 3.32 -33.67 12.60
N PRO A 315 3.25 -34.86 13.25
CA PRO A 315 2.17 -35.81 13.03
C PRO A 315 0.87 -35.39 13.70
N VAL A 316 0.02 -34.67 12.96
CA VAL A 316 -1.35 -34.38 13.39
C VAL A 316 -2.22 -35.57 13.01
N ASN A 317 -2.61 -36.38 13.99
CA ASN A 317 -3.76 -37.28 13.83
C ASN A 317 -5.01 -36.40 13.70
N LEU A 318 -5.34 -35.99 12.47
CA LEU A 318 -6.55 -35.24 12.17
C LEU A 318 -7.73 -36.21 12.12
N PRO A 319 -8.77 -36.04 12.96
CA PRO A 319 -10.01 -36.78 12.79
C PRO A 319 -10.72 -36.37 11.49
N ASP A 320 -11.45 -37.30 10.89
CA ASP A 320 -12.20 -37.06 9.64
C ASP A 320 -13.28 -35.99 9.86
N LEU A 321 -12.97 -34.76 9.42
CA LEU A 321 -13.78 -33.55 9.62
C LEU A 321 -15.05 -33.50 8.78
N LYS A 322 -15.31 -34.50 7.92
CA LYS A 322 -16.56 -34.59 7.14
C LYS A 322 -17.81 -34.85 7.99
N ASN A 323 -17.66 -35.33 9.23
CA ASN A 323 -18.78 -35.70 10.12
C ASN A 323 -18.88 -34.87 11.42
N LEU A 324 -18.08 -33.84 11.60
CA LEU A 324 -18.03 -33.08 12.87
C LEU A 324 -18.89 -31.83 12.80
N SER A 325 -20.17 -32.00 13.11
CA SER A 325 -21.17 -30.94 13.02
C SER A 325 -21.31 -30.07 14.27
N ASN A 326 -20.61 -30.29 15.41
CA ASN A 326 -20.79 -29.43 16.60
C ASN A 326 -19.74 -29.52 17.74
N ILE A 327 -18.48 -29.92 17.49
CA ILE A 327 -17.44 -29.93 18.56
C ILE A 327 -16.26 -29.03 18.15
N PRO A 328 -15.88 -28.00 18.95
CA PRO A 328 -14.67 -27.23 18.69
C PRO A 328 -13.45 -28.11 19.00
N ILE A 329 -12.82 -28.63 17.95
CA ILE A 329 -11.50 -29.24 18.08
C ILE A 329 -10.50 -28.09 18.01
N ASN A 330 -9.73 -27.89 19.09
CA ASN A 330 -8.54 -27.05 19.04
C ASN A 330 -7.46 -27.86 18.33
N VAL A 331 -7.19 -27.53 17.07
CA VAL A 331 -6.09 -28.15 16.33
C VAL A 331 -4.84 -27.36 16.68
N ASN A 332 -3.91 -27.99 17.37
CA ASN A 332 -2.67 -27.37 17.81
C ASN A 332 -1.51 -27.90 16.99
N ALA A 333 -0.62 -27.02 16.55
CA ALA A 333 0.60 -27.38 15.84
C ALA A 333 1.83 -26.88 16.62
N VAL A 334 2.81 -27.75 16.84
CA VAL A 334 4.09 -27.34 17.42
C VAL A 334 4.98 -26.86 16.29
N VAL A 335 5.45 -25.62 16.38
CA VAL A 335 6.29 -24.99 15.36
C VAL A 335 7.48 -24.28 16.01
N GLU A 336 8.58 -24.21 15.28
CA GLU A 336 9.77 -23.48 15.69
C GLU A 336 9.65 -22.00 15.27
N LYS A 337 9.83 -21.09 16.23
CA LYS A 337 9.76 -19.63 16.06
C LYS A 337 10.94 -18.95 16.72
N LYS A 338 11.00 -17.62 16.63
CA LYS A 338 12.06 -16.80 17.24
C LYS A 338 11.47 -15.71 18.13
N ARG A 339 12.04 -15.50 19.32
CA ARG A 339 11.65 -14.38 20.19
C ARG A 339 12.29 -13.06 19.76
N PRO A 340 11.63 -11.90 20.01
CA PRO A 340 10.30 -11.79 20.63
C PRO A 340 9.19 -12.30 19.71
N LEU A 341 8.15 -12.89 20.30
CA LEU A 341 6.97 -13.37 19.59
C LEU A 341 5.98 -12.21 19.42
N ILE A 342 5.52 -11.98 18.20
CA ILE A 342 4.63 -10.88 17.85
C ILE A 342 3.31 -11.48 17.34
N TYR A 343 2.23 -11.29 18.08
CA TYR A 343 0.89 -11.57 17.59
C TYR A 343 0.42 -10.40 16.73
N VAL A 344 -0.13 -10.68 15.55
CA VAL A 344 -0.66 -9.66 14.66
C VAL A 344 -2.17 -9.79 14.64
N TYR A 345 -2.89 -8.73 15.01
CA TYR A 345 -4.35 -8.74 14.95
C TYR A 345 -4.85 -8.88 13.51
N ASP A 346 -5.86 -9.72 13.31
CA ASP A 346 -6.61 -9.80 12.07
C ASP A 346 -7.85 -8.89 12.18
N LEU A 347 -7.66 -7.61 11.88
CA LEU A 347 -8.69 -6.58 12.05
C LEU A 347 -9.82 -6.67 10.99
N PRO A 348 -10.97 -6.02 11.20
CA PRO A 348 -11.93 -5.80 10.12
C PRO A 348 -11.32 -5.07 8.93
N ALA A 349 -11.80 -5.37 7.72
CA ALA A 349 -11.17 -4.94 6.46
C ALA A 349 -11.17 -3.42 6.24
N GLU A 350 -12.03 -2.68 6.92
CA GLU A 350 -12.08 -1.23 6.88
C GLU A 350 -10.82 -0.54 7.44
N PHE A 351 -10.03 -1.23 8.27
CA PHE A 351 -8.82 -0.68 8.88
C PHE A 351 -7.57 -0.87 8.00
N ASP A 352 -7.64 -1.74 6.99
CA ASP A 352 -6.51 -2.14 6.16
C ASP A 352 -6.89 -2.38 4.68
N SER A 353 -7.46 -3.52 4.30
CA SER A 353 -7.66 -3.96 2.93
C SER A 353 -8.56 -3.02 2.11
N HIS A 354 -9.59 -2.44 2.72
CA HIS A 354 -10.46 -1.47 2.02
C HIS A 354 -9.70 -0.18 1.67
N LEU A 355 -8.77 0.23 2.53
CA LEU A 355 -7.90 1.37 2.26
C LEU A 355 -6.93 1.09 1.09
N LEU A 356 -6.62 -0.17 0.80
CA LEU A 356 -5.78 -0.57 -0.33
C LEU A 356 -6.58 -0.85 -1.61
N GLU A 357 -7.65 -1.66 -1.55
CA GLU A 357 -8.48 -2.07 -2.72
C GLU A 357 -9.16 -0.87 -3.41
N GLY A 358 -9.42 0.21 -2.68
CA GLY A 358 -10.07 1.41 -3.21
C GLY A 358 -9.14 2.54 -3.68
N ARG A 359 -7.81 2.36 -3.72
CA ARG A 359 -6.86 3.46 -4.01
C ARG A 359 -7.07 4.06 -5.41
N HIS A 360 -7.25 5.37 -5.46
CA HIS A 360 -7.37 6.13 -6.71
C HIS A 360 -6.01 6.44 -7.35
N TYR A 361 -4.94 6.38 -6.57
CA TYR A 361 -3.56 6.53 -7.04
C TYR A 361 -2.70 5.31 -6.66
N LYS A 362 -2.13 4.61 -7.65
CA LYS A 362 -1.38 3.36 -7.43
C LYS A 362 -0.14 3.50 -6.52
N LEU A 363 0.39 4.72 -6.38
CA LEU A 363 1.57 5.01 -5.57
C LEU A 363 1.24 5.31 -4.10
N GLU A 364 -0.02 5.58 -3.77
CA GLU A 364 -0.41 5.95 -2.41
C GLU A 364 -0.19 4.79 -1.44
N CYS A 365 0.53 5.07 -0.36
CA CYS A 365 0.61 4.25 0.85
C CYS A 365 1.05 2.80 0.62
N VAL A 366 1.82 2.58 -0.44
CA VAL A 366 2.51 1.33 -0.73
C VAL A 366 4.00 1.57 -0.88
N ASN A 367 4.79 0.58 -0.46
CA ASN A 367 6.25 0.55 -0.60
C ASN A 367 6.72 0.10 -1.99
N ARG A 368 5.84 -0.50 -2.80
CA ARG A 368 6.18 -1.05 -4.11
C ARG A 368 4.97 -1.09 -5.05
N ILE A 369 5.23 -1.20 -6.36
CA ILE A 369 4.27 -1.47 -7.44
C ILE A 369 4.90 -2.41 -8.48
N TYR A 370 4.22 -2.66 -9.60
CA TYR A 370 4.70 -3.50 -10.70
C TYR A 370 4.75 -2.76 -12.02
N ASP A 371 5.81 -3.03 -12.79
CA ASP A 371 6.00 -2.48 -14.14
C ASP A 371 5.38 -3.35 -15.24
N GLU A 372 5.53 -2.96 -16.51
CA GLU A 372 4.97 -3.69 -17.66
C GLU A 372 5.44 -5.14 -17.81
N LYS A 373 6.52 -5.53 -17.13
CA LYS A 373 7.08 -6.89 -17.11
C LYS A 373 6.80 -7.59 -15.77
N ASN A 374 5.94 -7.02 -14.93
CA ASN A 374 5.68 -7.46 -13.57
C ASN A 374 6.92 -7.52 -12.67
N ARG A 375 7.93 -6.68 -12.94
CA ARG A 375 9.06 -6.50 -12.02
C ARG A 375 8.63 -5.57 -10.90
N THR A 376 9.10 -5.84 -9.69
CA THR A 376 8.81 -4.98 -8.54
C THR A 376 9.56 -3.64 -8.67
N ILE A 377 8.82 -2.54 -8.66
CA ILE A 377 9.36 -1.18 -8.51
C ILE A 377 9.15 -0.77 -7.06
N TRP A 378 10.24 -0.49 -6.34
CA TRP A 378 10.17 0.11 -5.01
C TRP A 378 9.84 1.59 -5.13
N THR A 379 8.80 2.03 -4.42
CA THR A 379 8.40 3.44 -4.41
C THR A 379 9.25 4.21 -3.40
N ARG A 380 9.36 5.52 -3.61
CA ARG A 380 9.93 6.48 -2.65
C ARG A 380 8.84 7.22 -1.86
N GLN A 381 7.65 6.62 -1.76
CA GLN A 381 6.55 7.21 -1.01
C GLN A 381 6.91 7.14 0.48
N LEU A 382 7.00 8.30 1.14
CA LEU A 382 7.58 8.49 2.48
C LEU A 382 7.01 7.54 3.56
N TYR A 383 5.74 7.18 3.41
CA TYR A 383 4.94 6.42 4.34
C TYR A 383 4.83 4.93 3.97
N GLY A 384 5.55 4.49 2.94
CA GLY A 384 5.70 3.06 2.60
C GLY A 384 6.33 2.21 3.72
N ALA A 385 6.90 2.84 4.76
CA ALA A 385 7.54 2.15 5.88
C ALA A 385 6.54 1.32 6.69
N GLN A 386 5.29 1.77 6.79
CA GLN A 386 4.23 1.00 7.45
C GLN A 386 3.95 -0.30 6.72
N MET A 387 3.77 -0.24 5.39
CA MET A 387 3.57 -1.44 4.57
C MET A 387 4.79 -2.37 4.63
N ALA A 388 6.00 -1.80 4.53
CA ALA A 388 7.23 -2.56 4.61
C ALA A 388 7.37 -3.31 5.94
N LEU A 389 7.11 -2.64 7.08
CA LEU A 389 7.15 -3.26 8.40
C LEU A 389 6.05 -4.32 8.54
N TYR A 390 4.85 -4.02 8.07
CA TYR A 390 3.71 -4.94 8.18
C TYR A 390 3.95 -6.23 7.39
N GLU A 391 4.34 -6.13 6.12
CA GLU A 391 4.77 -7.25 5.27
C GLU A 391 5.89 -8.05 5.94
N SER A 392 6.90 -7.35 6.50
CA SER A 392 8.04 -7.97 7.16
C SER A 392 7.66 -8.75 8.42
N ILE A 393 6.83 -8.20 9.31
CA ILE A 393 6.35 -8.90 10.51
C ILE A 393 5.58 -10.15 10.09
N LEU A 394 4.65 -10.01 9.14
CA LEU A 394 3.78 -11.09 8.69
C LEU A 394 4.55 -12.31 8.16
N ALA A 395 5.67 -12.06 7.46
CA ALA A 395 6.54 -13.07 6.88
C ALA A 395 7.69 -13.53 7.80
N SER A 396 7.82 -12.95 8.99
CA SER A 396 8.95 -13.22 9.89
C SER A 396 8.73 -14.47 10.78
N PRO A 397 9.81 -15.13 11.23
CA PRO A 397 9.74 -16.18 12.24
C PRO A 397 9.36 -15.67 13.64
N HIS A 398 9.20 -14.35 13.81
CA HIS A 398 8.73 -13.73 15.05
C HIS A 398 7.21 -13.74 15.16
N ARG A 399 6.48 -13.82 14.04
CA ARG A 399 5.03 -13.85 14.07
C ARG A 399 4.52 -15.14 14.72
N THR A 400 3.60 -14.99 15.66
CA THR A 400 2.82 -16.08 16.27
C THR A 400 1.34 -15.91 15.96
N LEU A 401 0.62 -17.02 15.79
CA LEU A 401 -0.84 -17.09 15.75
C LEU A 401 -1.41 -17.38 17.15
N ASN A 402 -0.58 -17.81 18.10
CA ASN A 402 -0.94 -17.96 19.50
C ASN A 402 -0.62 -16.68 20.28
N GLY A 403 -1.65 -15.89 20.54
CA GLY A 403 -1.56 -14.68 21.37
C GLY A 403 -1.33 -14.94 22.87
N ASP A 404 -1.48 -16.18 23.35
CA ASP A 404 -1.17 -16.51 24.76
C ASP A 404 0.33 -16.63 25.02
N GLU A 405 1.12 -16.93 23.99
CA GLU A 405 2.59 -17.03 24.07
C GLU A 405 3.31 -15.77 23.57
N ALA A 406 2.56 -14.79 23.04
CA ALA A 406 3.11 -13.57 22.44
C ALA A 406 3.78 -12.65 23.48
N ASP A 407 4.90 -12.04 23.08
CA ASP A 407 5.59 -10.99 23.85
C ASP A 407 5.03 -9.60 23.54
N TYR A 408 4.60 -9.38 22.29
CA TYR A 408 4.04 -8.13 21.80
C TYR A 408 2.84 -8.37 20.87
N PHE A 409 2.00 -7.36 20.74
CA PHE A 409 0.82 -7.36 19.88
C PHE A 409 0.89 -6.21 18.88
N TYR A 410 1.04 -6.51 17.59
CA TYR A 410 1.03 -5.50 16.53
C TYR A 410 -0.40 -5.24 16.04
N VAL A 411 -0.80 -3.97 16.01
CA VAL A 411 -2.13 -3.54 15.56
C VAL A 411 -2.03 -2.88 14.18
N PRO A 412 -2.49 -3.55 13.10
CA PRO A 412 -2.24 -3.11 11.73
C PRO A 412 -3.31 -2.15 11.18
N VAL A 413 -3.46 -0.97 11.79
CA VAL A 413 -4.27 0.11 11.19
C VAL A 413 -3.41 0.86 10.17
N LEU A 414 -3.83 0.95 8.92
CA LEU A 414 -3.07 1.64 7.85
C LEU A 414 -3.28 3.16 7.87
N ASP A 415 -2.68 3.81 8.86
CA ASP A 415 -2.88 5.22 9.19
C ASP A 415 -2.51 6.19 8.06
N SER A 416 -1.33 6.03 7.46
CA SER A 416 -0.91 6.90 6.38
C SER A 416 -1.83 6.75 5.18
N CYS A 417 -2.34 5.54 4.94
CA CYS A 417 -3.32 5.28 3.89
C CYS A 417 -4.60 6.05 4.15
N LEU A 418 -5.12 6.00 5.37
CA LEU A 418 -6.31 6.75 5.72
C LEU A 418 -6.11 8.27 5.63
N ILE A 419 -4.94 8.79 6.03
CA ILE A 419 -4.66 10.22 5.90
C ILE A 419 -4.59 10.62 4.43
N THR A 420 -3.87 9.89 3.58
CA THR A 420 -3.82 10.24 2.15
C THR A 420 -5.19 10.15 1.48
N ARG A 421 -6.04 9.24 1.97
CA ARG A 421 -7.32 8.90 1.34
C ARG A 421 -8.53 9.59 1.94
N SER A 422 -8.34 10.44 2.94
CA SER A 422 -9.41 11.21 3.54
C SER A 422 -9.98 12.18 2.50
N ASP A 423 -11.30 12.19 2.33
CA ASP A 423 -11.99 12.88 1.23
C ASP A 423 -11.66 12.34 -0.17
N ASP A 424 -11.15 11.11 -0.33
CA ASP A 424 -10.99 10.51 -1.67
C ASP A 424 -12.33 10.17 -2.32
N ALA A 425 -13.30 9.75 -1.50
CA ALA A 425 -14.54 9.18 -1.95
C ALA A 425 -15.70 9.53 -1.00
N PRO A 426 -16.95 9.54 -1.47
CA PRO A 426 -18.10 9.88 -0.64
C PRO A 426 -18.23 9.06 0.66
N HIS A 427 -17.74 7.81 0.67
CA HIS A 427 -17.76 6.92 1.83
C HIS A 427 -16.53 7.04 2.75
N LEU A 428 -15.53 7.84 2.37
CA LEU A 428 -14.31 8.15 3.13
C LEU A 428 -14.22 9.64 3.51
N GLN A 429 -15.36 10.33 3.51
CA GLN A 429 -15.41 11.74 3.87
C GLN A 429 -14.99 11.97 5.32
N MET A 430 -14.19 13.01 5.52
CA MET A 430 -13.85 13.51 6.83
C MET A 430 -15.12 13.98 7.57
N PRO A 431 -15.17 13.83 8.90
CA PRO A 431 -16.21 14.42 9.71
C PRO A 431 -16.39 15.93 9.44
N GLU A 432 -17.63 16.37 9.23
CA GLU A 432 -17.96 17.76 8.88
C GLU A 432 -17.60 18.77 9.99
N ASP A 433 -17.50 18.34 11.24
CA ASP A 433 -17.30 19.19 12.41
C ASP A 433 -15.90 19.79 12.50
N LEU A 434 -14.87 19.01 12.21
CA LEU A 434 -13.47 19.47 12.27
C LEU A 434 -12.79 19.49 10.89
N ARG A 435 -13.20 18.62 9.95
CA ARG A 435 -12.54 18.44 8.64
C ARG A 435 -11.02 18.27 8.72
N LEU A 436 -10.56 17.55 9.74
CA LEU A 436 -9.15 17.21 9.95
C LEU A 436 -8.90 15.73 9.63
N ARG A 437 -7.92 15.45 8.76
CA ARG A 437 -7.49 14.09 8.40
C ARG A 437 -6.87 13.37 9.59
N SER A 438 -6.14 14.10 10.43
CA SER A 438 -5.57 13.59 11.69
C SER A 438 -6.66 13.18 12.68
N TYR A 439 -7.75 13.96 12.79
CA TYR A 439 -8.92 13.58 13.59
C TYR A 439 -9.68 12.38 13.00
N HIS A 440 -9.87 12.36 11.67
CA HIS A 440 -10.49 11.22 10.99
C HIS A 440 -9.71 9.92 11.25
N THR A 441 -8.38 10.01 11.23
CA THR A 441 -7.48 8.88 11.48
C THR A 441 -7.46 8.45 12.94
N LEU A 442 -7.47 9.40 13.88
CA LEU A 442 -7.66 9.13 15.31
C LEU A 442 -8.90 8.26 15.54
N GLU A 443 -10.02 8.57 14.88
CA GLU A 443 -11.26 7.81 15.04
C GLU A 443 -11.15 6.36 14.56
N TYR A 444 -10.36 6.09 13.53
CA TYR A 444 -10.11 4.73 13.08
C TYR A 444 -9.26 3.95 14.09
N TYR A 445 -8.22 4.56 14.66
CA TYR A 445 -7.47 3.94 15.75
C TYR A 445 -8.34 3.64 16.96
N ARG A 446 -9.23 4.58 17.34
CA ARG A 446 -10.18 4.39 18.45
C ARG A 446 -11.14 3.24 18.18
N LYS A 447 -11.71 3.15 16.98
CA LYS A 447 -12.58 2.03 16.57
C LYS A 447 -11.83 0.69 16.54
N ALA A 448 -10.57 0.67 16.09
CA ALA A 448 -9.74 -0.53 16.12
C ALA A 448 -9.44 -0.98 17.56
N TYR A 449 -9.14 -0.03 18.45
CA TYR A 449 -9.04 -0.28 19.89
C TYR A 449 -10.33 -0.89 20.45
N ASP A 450 -11.50 -0.30 20.17
CA ASP A 450 -12.78 -0.80 20.65
C ASP A 450 -13.03 -2.23 20.16
N HIS A 451 -12.73 -2.50 18.89
CA HIS A 451 -12.83 -3.86 18.32
C HIS A 451 -11.91 -4.84 19.06
N ILE A 452 -10.63 -4.49 19.25
CA ILE A 452 -9.66 -5.34 19.93
C ILE A 452 -10.10 -5.63 21.37
N ALA A 453 -10.44 -4.59 22.13
CA ALA A 453 -10.83 -4.70 23.53
C ALA A 453 -12.10 -5.53 23.73
N GLN A 454 -13.01 -5.52 22.75
CA GLN A 454 -14.25 -6.31 22.78
C GLN A 454 -14.07 -7.76 22.31
N ARG A 455 -13.22 -8.01 21.32
CA ARG A 455 -13.15 -9.31 20.64
C ARG A 455 -11.98 -10.19 21.07
N TYR A 456 -10.92 -9.58 21.61
CA TYR A 456 -9.70 -10.30 21.97
C TYR A 456 -9.40 -10.18 23.47
N PRO A 457 -8.89 -11.25 24.11
CA PRO A 457 -8.63 -11.27 25.54
C PRO A 457 -7.28 -10.65 25.94
N TYR A 458 -6.55 -10.07 24.98
CA TYR A 458 -5.13 -9.71 25.15
C TYR A 458 -4.94 -8.29 25.68
N TRP A 459 -5.75 -7.32 25.24
CA TRP A 459 -5.59 -5.91 25.60
C TRP A 459 -5.57 -5.66 27.12
N ASN A 460 -6.54 -6.25 27.83
CA ASN A 460 -6.72 -6.03 29.26
C ASN A 460 -5.62 -6.65 30.14
N ARG A 461 -4.74 -7.51 29.59
CA ARG A 461 -3.66 -8.15 30.37
C ARG A 461 -2.63 -7.14 30.87
N THR A 462 -2.35 -6.13 30.05
CA THR A 462 -1.36 -5.09 30.34
C THR A 462 -1.94 -3.68 30.24
N SER A 463 -3.22 -3.56 29.89
CA SER A 463 -3.86 -2.30 29.50
C SER A 463 -3.15 -1.65 28.32
N GLY A 464 -2.76 -2.45 27.33
CA GLY A 464 -2.15 -1.99 26.08
C GLY A 464 -0.62 -1.81 26.10
N ARG A 465 0.09 -2.03 27.21
CA ARG A 465 1.55 -1.74 27.29
C ARG A 465 2.41 -2.59 26.36
N ASP A 466 1.94 -3.78 26.00
CA ASP A 466 2.58 -4.71 25.06
C ASP A 466 2.04 -4.57 23.63
N HIS A 467 1.18 -3.58 23.37
CA HIS A 467 0.66 -3.28 22.04
C HIS A 467 1.56 -2.30 21.30
N ILE A 468 1.67 -2.50 19.99
CA ILE A 468 2.48 -1.70 19.09
C ILE A 468 1.57 -1.09 18.03
N TRP A 469 1.61 0.23 17.91
CA TRP A 469 0.87 1.01 16.93
C TRP A 469 1.84 1.82 16.09
N PHE A 470 1.64 1.86 14.77
CA PHE A 470 2.51 2.61 13.88
C PHE A 470 1.81 3.87 13.40
N PHE A 471 2.36 5.03 13.76
CA PHE A 471 2.03 6.36 13.25
C PHE A 471 3.07 6.79 12.23
N SER A 472 2.83 6.44 10.97
CA SER A 472 3.81 6.65 9.90
C SER A 472 3.69 8.03 9.24
N TRP A 473 2.67 8.82 9.56
CA TRP A 473 2.50 10.16 8.99
C TRP A 473 3.50 11.22 9.53
N ASP A 474 3.55 12.38 8.87
CA ASP A 474 4.50 13.48 9.11
C ASP A 474 4.65 13.90 10.58
N GLU A 475 3.55 13.95 11.32
CA GLU A 475 3.55 14.38 12.73
C GLU A 475 3.51 13.22 13.74
N GLY A 476 3.72 11.98 13.30
CA GLY A 476 3.81 10.81 14.17
C GLY A 476 2.60 10.64 15.10
N ALA A 477 2.86 10.23 16.35
CA ALA A 477 1.83 10.00 17.36
C ALA A 477 1.39 11.27 18.12
N CYS A 478 1.57 12.45 17.50
CA CYS A 478 0.56 13.50 17.68
C CYS A 478 -0.82 12.92 17.29
N TYR A 479 -1.98 13.53 17.47
CA TYR A 479 -3.30 12.92 17.15
C TYR A 479 -3.63 11.49 17.66
N ALA A 480 -2.75 10.75 18.34
CA ALA A 480 -3.06 9.42 18.83
C ALA A 480 -4.22 9.48 19.84
N PRO A 481 -5.20 8.58 19.78
CA PRO A 481 -6.28 8.58 20.76
C PRO A 481 -5.77 8.24 22.15
N LYS A 482 -6.37 8.85 23.19
CA LYS A 482 -5.93 8.66 24.58
C LYS A 482 -6.02 7.21 25.03
N GLU A 483 -6.95 6.43 24.46
CA GLU A 483 -7.22 5.04 24.79
C GLU A 483 -6.02 4.14 24.54
N ILE A 484 -5.21 4.45 23.53
CA ILE A 484 -4.08 3.61 23.13
C ILE A 484 -2.74 4.15 23.63
N TRP A 485 -2.70 5.33 24.25
CA TRP A 485 -1.45 6.03 24.57
C TRP A 485 -0.49 5.23 25.48
N ASN A 486 -1.01 4.33 26.31
CA ASN A 486 -0.21 3.45 27.17
C ASN A 486 0.63 2.41 26.38
N SER A 487 0.35 2.26 25.09
CA SER A 487 1.03 1.35 24.17
C SER A 487 2.34 1.93 23.65
N MET A 488 3.14 1.10 22.97
CA MET A 488 4.32 1.52 22.22
C MET A 488 3.91 2.15 20.89
N MET A 489 4.39 3.37 20.63
CA MET A 489 4.22 4.06 19.35
C MET A 489 5.48 3.89 18.50
N LEU A 490 5.31 3.41 17.29
CA LEU A 490 6.32 3.52 16.24
C LEU A 490 6.03 4.81 15.47
N VAL A 491 7.01 5.71 15.40
CA VAL A 491 6.85 7.03 14.77
C VAL A 491 8.02 7.32 13.84
N HIS A 492 7.86 8.24 12.89
CA HIS A 492 9.00 8.80 12.14
C HIS A 492 9.51 10.12 12.72
N TRP A 493 8.76 10.72 13.66
CA TRP A 493 9.09 11.99 14.30
C TRP A 493 9.07 11.88 15.84
N GLY A 494 10.24 11.92 16.46
CA GLY A 494 10.41 11.79 17.92
C GLY A 494 10.16 13.08 18.72
N ASN A 495 9.06 13.80 18.45
CA ASN A 495 8.76 15.07 19.12
C ASN A 495 8.19 14.87 20.54
N THR A 496 8.97 15.25 21.55
CA THR A 496 8.56 15.19 22.97
C THR A 496 7.67 16.36 23.43
N ASN A 497 7.19 17.18 22.50
CA ASN A 497 6.52 18.47 22.71
C ASN A 497 7.36 19.56 23.40
N THR A 498 8.63 19.29 23.73
CA THR A 498 9.53 20.30 24.36
C THR A 498 9.97 21.40 23.39
N LYS A 499 10.06 21.08 22.10
CA LYS A 499 10.48 22.00 21.05
C LYS A 499 9.33 22.44 20.15
N HIS A 500 8.37 21.55 19.92
CA HIS A 500 7.22 21.76 19.07
C HIS A 500 5.96 21.38 19.87
N GLU A 501 5.42 22.35 20.61
CA GLU A 501 4.19 22.21 21.43
C GLU A 501 2.89 22.38 20.61
N LYS A 502 3.03 22.76 19.33
CA LYS A 502 1.97 22.95 18.34
C LYS A 502 2.32 22.22 17.05
N SER A 503 1.30 21.97 16.24
CA SER A 503 1.45 21.37 14.92
C SER A 503 2.40 22.18 14.04
N THR A 504 3.25 21.47 13.31
CA THR A 504 4.24 22.01 12.38
C THR A 504 3.99 21.56 10.95
N THR A 505 2.84 20.92 10.70
CA THR A 505 2.45 20.47 9.36
C THR A 505 2.35 21.64 8.39
N ALA A 506 2.70 21.37 7.12
CA ALA A 506 2.42 22.28 6.01
C ALA A 506 0.97 22.13 5.49
N TYR A 507 0.24 21.11 5.95
CA TYR A 507 -1.10 20.76 5.47
C TYR A 507 -2.13 21.08 6.54
N TRP A 508 -2.96 22.10 6.29
CA TRP A 508 -3.95 22.59 7.26
C TRP A 508 -4.85 21.46 7.81
N ALA A 509 -5.24 20.51 6.96
CA ALA A 509 -6.12 19.40 7.33
C ALA A 509 -5.45 18.36 8.24
N ASP A 510 -4.13 18.38 8.38
CA ASP A 510 -3.41 17.49 9.30
C ASP A 510 -3.20 18.09 10.68
N ASN A 511 -3.51 19.39 10.83
CA ASN A 511 -3.24 20.11 12.06
C ASN A 511 -3.95 19.45 13.24
N TRP A 512 -3.18 19.05 14.25
CA TRP A 512 -3.70 18.35 15.43
C TRP A 512 -4.05 19.27 16.60
N ASP A 513 -3.75 20.57 16.51
CA ASP A 513 -3.89 21.53 17.61
C ASP A 513 -5.35 21.68 18.07
N ASP A 514 -6.28 21.55 17.13
CA ASP A 514 -7.72 21.72 17.35
C ASP A 514 -8.43 20.39 17.66
N ILE A 515 -7.70 19.28 17.71
CA ILE A 515 -8.27 17.99 18.13
C ILE A 515 -8.61 18.05 19.63
N PRO A 516 -9.88 17.77 20.02
CA PRO A 516 -10.30 17.84 21.40
C PRO A 516 -9.47 16.94 22.35
N LEU A 517 -9.11 17.48 23.51
CA LEU A 517 -8.33 16.75 24.52
C LEU A 517 -9.09 15.55 25.10
N ASP A 518 -10.41 15.52 25.06
CA ASP A 518 -11.18 14.34 25.45
C ASP A 518 -11.05 13.20 24.43
N ARG A 519 -10.57 13.47 23.21
CA ARG A 519 -10.31 12.46 22.17
C ARG A 519 -8.85 12.03 22.16
N ARG A 520 -7.95 12.99 21.96
CA ARG A 520 -6.51 12.71 21.91
C ARG A 520 -5.91 12.47 23.30
N GLY A 521 -6.41 13.14 24.33
CA GLY A 521 -5.77 13.16 25.64
C GLY A 521 -4.68 14.22 25.75
N ASN A 522 -4.14 14.38 26.96
CA ASN A 522 -3.04 15.31 27.24
C ASN A 522 -1.72 14.52 27.33
N HIS A 523 -1.13 14.21 26.18
CA HIS A 523 0.13 13.48 26.08
C HIS A 523 1.06 14.10 25.03
N PRO A 524 2.40 13.92 25.14
CA PRO A 524 3.34 14.38 24.11
C PRO A 524 3.16 13.57 22.82
N CYS A 525 3.72 14.01 21.70
CA CYS A 525 3.68 13.22 20.46
C CYS A 525 4.62 12.00 20.47
N PHE A 526 5.57 11.95 21.42
CA PHE A 526 6.55 10.88 21.58
C PHE A 526 7.01 10.80 23.03
N ASP A 527 7.01 9.59 23.61
CA ASP A 527 7.60 9.27 24.91
C ASP A 527 8.87 8.41 24.74
N PRO A 528 10.07 8.96 24.99
CA PRO A 528 11.34 8.24 24.80
C PRO A 528 11.51 7.02 25.72
N ARG A 529 10.64 6.83 26.72
CA ARG A 529 10.70 5.67 27.62
C ARG A 529 10.03 4.43 27.06
N LYS A 530 9.15 4.57 26.06
CA LYS A 530 8.34 3.47 25.52
C LYS A 530 8.25 3.44 23.99
N ASP A 531 8.41 4.59 23.34
CA ASP A 531 8.19 4.73 21.89
C ASP A 531 9.49 4.60 21.10
N LEU A 532 9.38 4.22 19.82
CA LEU A 532 10.51 4.03 18.92
C LEU A 532 10.40 4.93 17.68
N VAL A 533 11.52 5.56 17.32
CA VAL A 533 11.64 6.30 16.06
C VAL A 533 12.17 5.37 14.98
N LEU A 534 11.39 5.14 13.94
CA LEU A 534 11.80 4.39 12.75
C LEU A 534 12.20 5.33 11.62
N PRO A 535 13.11 4.92 10.72
CA PRO A 535 13.40 5.70 9.51
C PRO A 535 12.18 5.74 8.57
N ALA A 536 11.89 6.92 8.02
CA ALA A 536 10.86 7.04 6.98
C ALA A 536 11.29 6.32 5.69
N TRP A 537 10.33 6.01 4.82
CA TRP A 537 10.57 5.28 3.56
C TRP A 537 11.13 6.19 2.47
N LYS A 538 12.38 6.62 2.67
CA LYS A 538 13.12 7.44 1.73
C LYS A 538 14.60 7.11 1.76
N GLU A 539 15.28 7.41 0.67
CA GLU A 539 16.73 7.37 0.63
C GLU A 539 17.31 8.41 1.60
N PRO A 540 18.26 8.04 2.48
CA PRO A 540 18.91 8.99 3.34
C PRO A 540 19.66 10.04 2.52
N ASN A 541 19.32 11.32 2.70
CA ASN A 541 20.07 12.44 2.14
C ASN A 541 20.89 13.13 3.24
N PRO A 542 22.12 12.65 3.54
CA PRO A 542 22.95 13.23 4.60
C PRO A 542 23.36 14.69 4.31
N GLY A 543 23.37 15.10 3.04
CA GLY A 543 23.63 16.48 2.64
C GLY A 543 22.56 17.47 3.12
N ALA A 544 21.31 17.01 3.28
CA ALA A 544 20.19 17.85 3.68
C ALA A 544 20.41 18.52 5.06
N ILE A 545 21.12 17.87 5.98
CA ILE A 545 21.41 18.41 7.32
C ILE A 545 22.29 19.67 7.24
N TRP A 546 23.17 19.73 6.23
CA TRP A 546 24.09 20.84 5.99
C TRP A 546 23.49 21.95 5.11
N LEU A 547 22.34 21.69 4.48
CA LEU A 547 21.62 22.67 3.67
C LEU A 547 20.75 23.57 4.54
N LYS A 548 20.76 24.87 4.24
CA LYS A 548 19.79 25.84 4.76
C LYS A 548 18.38 25.42 4.34
N LEU A 549 17.37 25.69 5.17
CA LEU A 549 16.00 25.17 5.01
C LEU A 549 15.44 25.38 3.58
N TRP A 550 15.66 26.57 3.01
CA TRP A 550 15.20 26.94 1.66
C TRP A 550 15.99 26.30 0.51
N ALA A 551 17.21 25.81 0.76
CA ALA A 551 18.03 25.13 -0.25
C ALA A 551 17.69 23.64 -0.37
N ARG A 552 16.91 23.08 0.58
CA ARG A 552 16.54 21.65 0.60
C ARG A 552 15.51 21.28 -0.49
N TYR A 553 14.70 22.24 -0.93
CA TYR A 553 13.71 22.05 -2.01
C TYR A 553 14.33 22.04 -3.42
N ALA A 554 15.45 22.75 -3.62
CA ALA A 554 16.07 22.90 -4.93
C ALA A 554 16.88 21.67 -5.38
N SER A 555 17.18 20.73 -4.48
CA SER A 555 17.97 19.52 -4.74
C SER A 555 17.14 18.24 -4.92
N MET A 556 15.81 18.34 -5.03
CA MET A 556 14.92 17.18 -5.24
C MET A 556 14.12 17.35 -6.55
N PRO A 557 14.64 16.89 -7.70
CA PRO A 557 13.94 16.97 -8.99
C PRO A 557 12.64 16.15 -9.03
N GLU A 558 12.51 15.16 -8.15
CA GLU A 558 11.56 14.05 -8.22
C GLU A 558 10.21 14.31 -7.53
N LEU A 559 10.05 15.46 -6.86
CA LEU A 559 8.72 15.92 -6.38
C LEU A 559 7.87 16.55 -7.50
N ARG A 560 8.36 16.59 -8.75
CA ARG A 560 7.60 17.04 -9.91
C ARG A 560 6.60 16.01 -10.44
N ASP A 561 6.79 14.72 -10.13
CA ASP A 561 5.98 13.62 -10.68
C ASP A 561 4.87 13.12 -9.72
N VAL A 562 4.75 13.72 -8.53
CA VAL A 562 3.53 13.60 -7.72
C VAL A 562 2.62 14.76 -8.15
N PRO A 563 1.36 14.52 -8.55
CA PRO A 563 0.50 15.62 -8.96
C PRO A 563 0.41 16.65 -7.85
N PHE A 564 0.81 17.87 -8.19
CA PHE A 564 0.67 19.08 -7.39
C PHE A 564 -0.79 19.41 -6.98
N ASN A 565 -1.77 18.57 -7.35
CA ASN A 565 -3.20 18.81 -7.10
C ASN A 565 -3.66 18.41 -5.69
N TYR A 566 -2.86 17.70 -4.90
CA TYR A 566 -3.16 17.45 -3.47
C TYR A 566 -2.79 18.62 -2.55
N LEU A 567 -2.34 19.77 -3.11
CA LEU A 567 -1.74 20.88 -2.35
C LEU A 567 -2.63 22.11 -2.18
N ASN A 568 -3.82 22.18 -2.77
CA ASN A 568 -4.70 23.36 -2.68
C ASN A 568 -6.19 23.00 -2.69
N VAL A 569 -6.66 22.29 -1.67
CA VAL A 569 -8.03 22.44 -1.16
C VAL A 569 -7.97 22.49 0.35
#